data_AF-A0A3P6YD33-F1
#
_entry.id   AF-A0A3P6YD33-F1
#
_cell.length_a   1.000
_cell.length_b   1.000
_cell.length_c   1.000
_cell.angle_alpha   90.00
_cell.angle_beta   90.00
_cell.angle_gamma   90.00
#
_symmetry.space_group_name_H-M   'P 1'
#
loop_
_entity.id
_entity.type
_entity.pdbx_description
1 polymer ?
#
loop_
_entity_poly.entity_id
_entity_poly.type
_entity_poly.pdbx_seq_one_letter_code
_entity_poly.pdbx_strand_id
1 'polypeptide(L)'
;MPSKVACIMPWILADYTSKQLNFDEPATFRDLSKPIGIVNPDNAVLVREKITKLGTLYRYESFEDPNGEISKFHYGTHYSSAAGVMHYLVRTEPFTSLHIQLQGQRFDVADRQFNSIPSAWSLIMSSPYDNRELIPEFFYFPDFLRNDNHFDLGRPQLGGKQVGDVELPPWATTPEEFIRIHRGALESDYVSANLHNWIDLIFGYKQKGRAAEAALNVYYYLTYEGAVDLDDVTDPIERASIEGMIKNFGQTPCQLLKMRRCKQHSVNSPNHTSPFHIPTFVHL
;
A
#
# COMPACT_ATOMS: atom_id res chain seq x y z
N MET A 1 19.53 -1.84 13.11
CA MET A 1 19.41 -0.72 12.16
C MET A 1 17.99 -0.19 12.19
N PRO A 2 17.72 1.13 12.21
CA PRO A 2 16.35 1.63 12.16
C PRO A 2 15.69 1.16 10.85
N SER A 3 14.52 0.54 10.96
CA SER A 3 13.73 0.01 9.85
C SER A 3 13.36 1.14 8.88
N LYS A 4 13.73 1.01 7.60
CA LYS A 4 13.35 1.95 6.53
C LYS A 4 11.94 1.61 6.02
N VAL A 5 10.95 1.62 6.91
CA VAL A 5 9.55 1.42 6.51
C VAL A 5 9.05 2.74 5.96
N ALA A 6 8.78 2.78 4.66
CA ALA A 6 8.09 3.93 4.07
C ALA A 6 6.68 4.03 4.65
N CYS A 7 6.20 5.25 4.90
CA CYS A 7 4.83 5.46 5.32
C CYS A 7 3.86 4.94 4.26
N ILE A 8 2.74 4.36 4.71
CA ILE A 8 1.80 3.65 3.85
C ILE A 8 0.43 4.29 4.04
N MET A 9 -0.26 4.54 2.93
CA MET A 9 -1.65 5.00 2.92
C MET A 9 -2.48 4.07 2.04
N PRO A 10 -3.76 3.84 2.37
CA PRO A 10 -4.63 3.02 1.54
C PRO A 10 -4.94 3.71 0.21
N TRP A 11 -5.13 2.92 -0.84
CA TRP A 11 -6.04 3.34 -1.92
C TRP A 11 -7.43 3.60 -1.34
N ILE A 12 -8.00 4.78 -1.58
CA ILE A 12 -9.30 5.18 -1.07
C ILE A 12 -10.39 5.06 -2.14
N LEU A 13 -10.14 5.63 -3.32
CA LEU A 13 -11.10 5.63 -4.42
C LEU A 13 -10.97 4.35 -5.24
N ALA A 14 -12.07 3.94 -5.87
CA ALA A 14 -12.15 2.85 -6.82
C ALA A 14 -12.60 3.30 -8.23
N ASP A 15 -12.99 4.57 -8.38
CA ASP A 15 -13.38 5.17 -9.65
C ASP A 15 -12.36 6.20 -10.14
N TYR A 16 -11.70 5.85 -11.24
CA TYR A 16 -10.73 6.70 -11.94
C TYR A 16 -11.12 6.93 -13.40
N THR A 17 -12.38 6.66 -13.78
CA THR A 17 -12.88 6.74 -15.16
C THR A 17 -14.07 7.69 -15.32
N SER A 18 -14.86 7.90 -14.27
CA SER A 18 -15.97 8.85 -14.30
C SER A 18 -15.50 10.30 -14.37
N LYS A 19 -16.35 11.17 -14.93
CA LYS A 19 -16.12 12.63 -14.99
C LYS A 19 -16.34 13.34 -13.66
N GLN A 20 -17.10 12.73 -12.76
CA GLN A 20 -17.41 13.23 -11.42
C GLN A 20 -17.51 12.04 -10.47
N LEU A 21 -17.16 12.27 -9.21
CA LEU A 21 -17.28 11.28 -8.15
C LEU A 21 -18.52 11.56 -7.31
N ASN A 22 -19.19 10.49 -6.87
CA ASN A 22 -20.28 10.58 -5.92
C ASN A 22 -19.87 9.94 -4.58
N PHE A 23 -19.58 10.76 -3.58
CA PHE A 23 -19.15 10.27 -2.26
C PHE A 23 -20.29 9.64 -1.44
N ASP A 24 -21.55 9.76 -1.90
CA ASP A 24 -22.68 9.03 -1.32
C ASP A 24 -22.81 7.61 -1.88
N GLU A 25 -22.10 7.28 -2.96
CA GLU A 25 -22.13 5.97 -3.61
C GLU A 25 -20.96 5.11 -3.08
N PRO A 26 -21.23 3.99 -2.37
CA PRO A 26 -20.17 3.11 -1.87
C PRO A 26 -19.23 2.58 -2.95
N ALA A 27 -19.72 2.39 -4.18
CA ALA A 27 -18.90 1.93 -5.31
C ALA A 27 -17.77 2.92 -5.71
N THR A 28 -17.85 4.18 -5.28
CA THR A 28 -16.78 5.18 -5.45
C THR A 28 -15.53 4.82 -4.66
N PHE A 29 -15.68 4.07 -3.57
CA PHE A 29 -14.61 3.75 -2.64
C PHE A 29 -14.15 2.30 -2.77
N ARG A 30 -12.87 2.09 -2.50
CA ARG A 30 -12.34 0.76 -2.27
C ARG A 30 -12.94 0.15 -1.00
N ASP A 31 -13.16 -1.16 -1.02
CA ASP A 31 -13.40 -1.95 0.18
C ASP A 31 -12.12 -2.03 1.05
N LEU A 32 -12.07 -1.19 2.09
CA LEU A 32 -10.95 -1.10 3.04
C LEU A 32 -10.80 -2.34 3.94
N SER A 33 -11.74 -3.29 3.89
CA SER A 33 -11.64 -4.54 4.65
C SER A 33 -10.80 -5.63 3.97
N LYS A 34 -10.40 -5.39 2.71
CA LYS A 34 -9.65 -6.31 1.87
C LYS A 34 -8.25 -5.78 1.55
N PRO A 35 -7.22 -6.64 1.52
CA PRO A 35 -5.92 -6.24 0.99
C PRO A 35 -6.02 -5.93 -0.51
N ILE A 36 -5.12 -5.07 -0.98
CA ILE A 36 -5.17 -4.50 -2.33
C ILE A 36 -5.13 -5.60 -3.41
N GLY A 37 -4.41 -6.69 -3.19
CA GLY A 37 -4.31 -7.79 -4.16
C GLY A 37 -5.63 -8.54 -4.43
N ILE A 38 -6.67 -8.34 -3.62
CA ILE A 38 -8.00 -8.97 -3.80
C ILE A 38 -9.16 -7.96 -3.80
N VAL A 39 -8.88 -6.69 -4.08
CA VAL A 39 -9.96 -5.69 -4.26
C VAL A 39 -10.86 -6.06 -5.42
N ASN A 40 -10.28 -6.62 -6.48
CA ASN A 40 -11.03 -7.40 -7.46
C ASN A 40 -11.37 -8.78 -6.83
N PRO A 41 -12.66 -9.13 -6.66
CA PRO A 41 -13.05 -10.42 -6.09
C PRO A 41 -12.57 -11.62 -6.91
N ASP A 42 -12.39 -11.48 -8.22
CA ASP A 42 -11.90 -12.56 -9.08
C ASP A 42 -10.46 -12.96 -8.73
N ASN A 43 -9.66 -11.98 -8.26
CA ASN A 43 -8.29 -12.22 -7.82
C ASN A 43 -8.22 -13.05 -6.53
N ALA A 44 -9.28 -13.07 -5.71
CA ALA A 44 -9.29 -13.84 -4.47
C ALA A 44 -9.19 -15.35 -4.73
N VAL A 45 -9.77 -15.83 -5.84
CA VAL A 45 -9.67 -17.23 -6.27
C VAL A 45 -8.21 -17.54 -6.63
N LEU A 46 -7.60 -16.69 -7.47
CA LEU A 46 -6.21 -16.86 -7.90
C LEU A 46 -5.22 -16.86 -6.73
N VAL A 47 -5.43 -15.98 -5.74
CA VAL A 47 -4.59 -15.88 -4.55
C VAL A 47 -4.75 -17.11 -3.63
N ARG A 48 -5.96 -17.67 -3.51
CA ARG A 48 -6.20 -18.91 -2.75
C ARG A 48 -5.60 -20.14 -3.45
N GLU A 49 -5.69 -20.16 -4.78
CA GLU A 49 -5.23 -21.27 -5.60
C GLU A 49 -3.72 -21.27 -5.85
N LYS A 50 -2.99 -20.23 -5.45
CA LYS A 50 -1.56 -20.10 -5.70
C LYS A 50 -0.69 -20.15 -4.44
N ILE A 51 0.21 -21.14 -4.42
CA ILE A 51 1.60 -21.06 -3.99
C ILE A 51 2.45 -21.78 -5.06
N THR A 52 3.56 -21.17 -5.45
CA THR A 52 4.44 -21.67 -6.50
C THR A 52 5.57 -22.50 -5.91
N LYS A 53 5.67 -23.80 -6.24
CA LYS A 53 6.94 -24.56 -6.19
C LYS A 53 7.41 -24.69 -7.65
N LEU A 54 8.54 -24.08 -7.99
CA LEU A 54 9.18 -24.19 -9.33
C LEU A 54 8.23 -23.93 -10.52
N GLY A 55 7.41 -22.87 -10.46
CA GLY A 55 6.54 -22.45 -11.58
C GLY A 55 5.22 -23.21 -11.77
N THR A 56 4.87 -24.15 -10.87
CA THR A 56 3.56 -24.85 -10.93
C THR A 56 2.57 -24.24 -9.93
N LEU A 57 1.31 -24.07 -10.34
CA LEU A 57 0.19 -23.58 -9.52
C LEU A 57 -0.21 -24.66 -8.50
N TYR A 58 0.13 -24.49 -7.21
CA TYR A 58 -0.40 -25.32 -6.12
C TYR A 58 -1.37 -24.52 -5.26
N ARG A 59 -2.39 -25.17 -4.69
CA ARG A 59 -3.27 -24.53 -3.70
C ARG A 59 -2.45 -24.08 -2.49
N TYR A 60 -2.84 -22.97 -1.86
CA TYR A 60 -2.20 -22.50 -0.61
C TYR A 60 -2.13 -23.61 0.46
N GLU A 61 -3.18 -24.41 0.54
CA GLU A 61 -3.28 -25.54 1.46
C GLU A 61 -2.27 -26.66 1.18
N SER A 62 -1.83 -26.82 -0.08
CA SER A 62 -0.98 -27.91 -0.55
C SER A 62 0.50 -27.58 -0.66
N PHE A 63 0.93 -26.36 -0.34
CA PHE A 63 2.36 -26.02 -0.39
C PHE A 63 3.13 -26.64 0.76
N GLU A 64 4.20 -27.33 0.40
CA GLU A 64 5.23 -27.82 1.31
C GLU A 64 6.60 -27.49 0.72
N ASP A 65 7.32 -26.61 1.42
CA ASP A 65 8.70 -26.29 1.11
C ASP A 65 9.57 -27.54 1.35
N PRO A 66 10.35 -28.00 0.36
CA PRO A 66 11.11 -29.25 0.51
C PRO A 66 12.18 -29.19 1.60
N ASN A 67 12.64 -27.99 1.97
CA ASN A 67 13.61 -27.79 3.05
C ASN A 67 12.94 -27.36 4.37
N GLY A 68 11.65 -27.02 4.35
CA GLY A 68 10.91 -26.49 5.50
C GLY A 68 11.26 -25.04 5.86
N GLU A 69 11.99 -24.34 5.00
CA GLU A 69 12.53 -23.00 5.28
C GLU A 69 11.53 -21.90 4.91
N ILE A 70 10.74 -22.11 3.86
CA ILE A 70 9.81 -21.10 3.35
C ILE A 70 8.40 -21.35 3.90
N SER A 71 7.88 -20.40 4.67
CA SER A 71 6.48 -20.41 5.12
C SER A 71 5.52 -20.09 3.98
N LYS A 72 4.27 -20.56 4.07
CA LYS A 72 3.20 -20.27 3.10
C LYS A 72 2.88 -18.76 3.05
N PHE A 73 2.71 -18.22 1.86
CA PHE A 73 2.36 -16.80 1.65
C PHE A 73 1.42 -16.61 0.46
N HIS A 74 0.64 -15.52 0.48
CA HIS A 74 -0.21 -15.09 -0.63
C HIS A 74 0.54 -14.21 -1.62
N TYR A 75 1.42 -13.34 -1.10
CA TYR A 75 2.12 -12.35 -1.91
C TYR A 75 3.65 -12.43 -1.75
N GLY A 76 4.35 -12.62 -2.88
CA GLY A 76 5.81 -12.54 -2.94
C GLY A 76 6.33 -11.11 -3.03
N THR A 77 5.47 -10.18 -3.46
CA THR A 77 5.70 -8.73 -3.48
C THR A 77 5.00 -8.08 -2.28
N HIS A 78 5.58 -7.00 -1.76
CA HIS A 78 5.05 -6.29 -0.61
C HIS A 78 4.33 -5.00 -1.03
N TYR A 79 3.31 -4.59 -0.27
CA TYR A 79 2.53 -3.38 -0.54
C TYR A 79 3.31 -2.07 -0.39
N SER A 80 4.47 -2.13 0.24
CA SER A 80 5.35 -0.97 0.46
C SER A 80 6.80 -1.38 0.31
N SER A 81 7.53 -0.69 -0.55
CA SER A 81 8.96 -0.90 -0.76
C SER A 81 9.61 0.42 -1.19
N ALA A 82 10.92 0.56 -0.97
CA ALA A 82 11.66 1.72 -1.44
C ALA A 82 11.55 1.89 -2.96
N ALA A 83 11.57 0.79 -3.72
CA ALA A 83 11.34 0.80 -5.16
C ALA A 83 9.93 1.30 -5.53
N GLY A 84 8.90 0.93 -4.75
CA GLY A 84 7.54 1.44 -4.94
C GLY A 84 7.43 2.94 -4.70
N VAL A 85 8.07 3.46 -3.65
CA VAL A 85 8.12 4.90 -3.36
C VAL A 85 8.81 5.66 -4.49
N MET A 86 9.99 5.19 -4.92
CA MET A 86 10.73 5.79 -6.04
C MET A 86 9.94 5.73 -7.35
N HIS A 87 9.19 4.66 -7.58
CA HIS A 87 8.32 4.53 -8.75
C HIS A 87 7.25 5.62 -8.80
N TYR A 88 6.59 5.94 -7.68
CA TYR A 88 5.62 7.04 -7.63
C TYR A 88 6.30 8.41 -7.75
N LEU A 89 7.43 8.61 -7.05
CA LEU A 89 8.11 9.89 -6.92
C LEU A 89 9.21 10.14 -7.97
N VAL A 90 9.24 9.36 -9.05
CA VAL A 90 10.32 9.38 -10.06
C VAL A 90 10.56 10.78 -10.68
N ARG A 91 9.59 11.68 -10.62
CA ARG A 91 9.64 13.05 -11.14
C ARG A 91 10.17 14.09 -10.15
N THR A 92 10.46 13.69 -8.92
CA THR A 92 10.84 14.59 -7.82
C THR A 92 12.17 14.17 -7.21
N GLU A 93 13.12 15.09 -7.12
CA GLU A 93 14.37 14.83 -6.40
C GLU A 93 14.13 14.75 -4.88
N PRO A 94 14.90 13.94 -4.13
CA PRO A 94 16.03 13.11 -4.57
C PRO A 94 15.63 11.74 -5.19
N PHE A 95 14.33 11.46 -5.33
CA PHE A 95 13.84 10.14 -5.74
C PHE A 95 14.16 9.82 -7.21
N THR A 96 14.25 10.83 -8.08
CA THR A 96 14.75 10.68 -9.45
C THR A 96 16.17 10.10 -9.45
N SER A 97 17.10 10.74 -8.72
CA SER A 97 18.49 10.28 -8.62
C SER A 97 18.58 8.86 -8.04
N LEU A 98 17.80 8.57 -7.00
CA LEU A 98 17.77 7.24 -6.37
C LEU A 98 17.20 6.17 -7.32
N HIS A 99 16.18 6.50 -8.11
CA HIS A 99 15.61 5.60 -9.13
C HIS A 99 16.65 5.27 -10.21
N ILE A 100 17.34 6.28 -10.73
CA ILE A 100 18.40 6.12 -11.72
C ILE A 100 19.52 5.22 -11.18
N GLN A 101 19.91 5.42 -9.93
CA GLN A 101 20.91 4.57 -9.27
C GLN A 101 20.42 3.11 -9.17
N LEU A 102 19.17 2.90 -8.75
CA LEU A 102 18.57 1.56 -8.64
C LEU A 102 18.48 0.84 -9.99
N GLN A 103 18.21 1.57 -11.07
CA GLN A 103 18.01 1.04 -12.42
C GLN A 103 19.30 0.96 -13.27
N GLY A 104 20.48 1.10 -12.65
CA GLY A 104 21.76 0.97 -13.34
C GLY A 104 22.12 2.19 -14.18
N GLN A 105 22.00 3.38 -13.59
CA GLN A 105 22.38 4.68 -14.18
C GLN A 105 21.49 5.13 -15.35
N ARG A 106 20.22 4.71 -15.37
CA ARG A 106 19.23 5.14 -16.37
C ARG A 106 17.82 5.10 -15.79
N PHE A 107 16.87 5.73 -16.48
CA PHE A 107 15.45 5.51 -16.18
C PHE A 107 15.02 4.07 -16.55
N ASP A 108 13.88 3.65 -15.98
CA ASP A 108 13.27 2.37 -16.36
C ASP A 108 12.63 2.51 -17.75
N VAL A 109 12.26 1.40 -18.38
CA VAL A 109 11.50 1.44 -19.64
C VAL A 109 10.15 2.12 -19.42
N ALA A 110 9.74 2.95 -20.37
CA ALA A 110 8.54 3.78 -20.28
C ALA A 110 7.26 2.98 -19.95
N ASP A 111 7.14 1.75 -20.48
CA ASP A 111 5.98 0.87 -20.26
C ASP A 111 5.79 0.47 -18.77
N ARG A 112 6.86 0.51 -17.97
CA ARG A 112 6.81 0.18 -16.54
C ARG A 112 6.84 1.41 -15.63
N GLN A 113 6.99 2.60 -16.18
CA GLN A 113 7.03 3.81 -15.37
C GLN A 113 5.61 4.22 -14.94
N PHE A 114 5.52 4.82 -13.76
CA PHE A 114 4.28 5.43 -13.31
C PHE A 114 3.97 6.63 -14.20
N ASN A 115 2.90 6.53 -15.00
CA ASN A 115 2.53 7.58 -15.95
C ASN A 115 1.04 7.92 -15.94
N SER A 116 0.19 7.15 -15.25
CA SER A 116 -1.26 7.31 -15.34
C SER A 116 -1.92 6.73 -14.08
N ILE A 117 -2.69 7.54 -13.37
CA ILE A 117 -3.45 7.11 -12.18
C ILE A 117 -4.49 6.04 -12.56
N PRO A 118 -5.34 6.23 -13.60
CA PRO A 118 -6.31 5.21 -14.00
C PRO A 118 -5.64 3.90 -14.42
N SER A 119 -4.51 3.97 -15.13
CA SER A 119 -3.77 2.77 -15.55
C SER A 119 -3.16 2.04 -14.35
N ALA A 120 -2.63 2.76 -13.35
CA ALA A 120 -2.12 2.16 -12.13
C ALA A 120 -3.22 1.40 -11.37
N TRP A 121 -4.41 2.00 -11.21
CA TRP A 121 -5.54 1.32 -10.61
C TRP A 121 -6.00 0.11 -11.43
N SER A 122 -6.09 0.24 -12.75
CA SER A 122 -6.46 -0.86 -13.65
C SER A 122 -5.47 -2.03 -13.57
N LEU A 123 -4.17 -1.75 -13.42
CA LEU A 123 -3.14 -2.79 -13.28
C LEU A 123 -3.37 -3.60 -12.00
N ILE A 124 -3.63 -2.93 -10.88
CA ILE A 124 -3.99 -3.58 -9.62
C ILE A 124 -5.27 -4.43 -9.77
N MET A 125 -6.30 -3.88 -10.43
CA MET A 125 -7.56 -4.59 -10.65
C MET A 125 -7.37 -5.85 -11.53
N SER A 126 -6.43 -5.82 -12.48
CA SER A 126 -6.18 -6.92 -13.41
C SER A 126 -5.24 -8.01 -12.89
N SER A 127 -4.44 -7.73 -11.85
CA SER A 127 -3.40 -8.64 -11.39
C SER A 127 -3.22 -8.58 -9.87
N PRO A 128 -3.35 -9.72 -9.15
CA PRO A 128 -3.10 -9.77 -7.70
C PRO A 128 -1.62 -9.55 -7.34
N TYR A 129 -0.72 -9.54 -8.33
CA TYR A 129 0.72 -9.43 -8.12
C TYR A 129 1.21 -7.99 -7.98
N ASP A 130 0.41 -7.04 -8.47
CA ASP A 130 0.59 -5.63 -8.17
C ASP A 130 -0.28 -5.27 -6.97
N ASN A 131 0.30 -5.43 -5.79
CA ASN A 131 -0.37 -5.25 -4.53
C ASN A 131 0.17 -4.02 -3.76
N ARG A 132 0.59 -2.97 -4.48
CA ARG A 132 1.14 -1.75 -3.90
C ARG A 132 0.02 -0.88 -3.30
N GLU A 133 0.19 -0.50 -2.05
CA GLU A 133 -0.61 0.56 -1.43
C GLU A 133 -0.01 1.94 -1.78
N LEU A 134 -0.74 3.00 -1.47
CA LEU A 134 -0.31 4.37 -1.74
C LEU A 134 0.72 4.86 -0.72
N ILE A 135 1.31 6.00 -1.07
CA ILE A 135 2.18 6.80 -0.20
C ILE A 135 1.44 8.08 0.24
N PRO A 136 1.84 8.71 1.35
CA PRO A 136 1.23 9.95 1.86
C PRO A 136 1.12 11.08 0.82
N GLU A 137 2.07 11.18 -0.10
CA GLU A 137 2.16 12.23 -1.12
C GLU A 137 0.89 12.32 -1.99
N PHE A 138 0.16 11.22 -2.18
CA PHE A 138 -1.14 11.20 -2.87
C PHE A 138 -2.24 12.03 -2.17
N PHE A 139 -1.99 12.55 -0.96
CA PHE A 139 -2.96 13.29 -0.16
C PHE A 139 -2.52 14.72 0.18
N TYR A 140 -1.30 15.13 -0.18
CA TYR A 140 -0.84 16.51 0.08
C TYR A 140 0.15 17.09 -0.92
N PHE A 141 0.80 16.29 -1.77
CA PHE A 141 1.90 16.76 -2.61
C PHE A 141 1.51 16.64 -4.08
N PRO A 142 1.13 17.71 -4.78
CA PRO A 142 0.74 17.62 -6.19
C PRO A 142 1.93 17.46 -7.16
N ASP A 143 3.13 17.90 -6.77
CA ASP A 143 4.25 18.07 -7.72
C ASP A 143 4.81 16.73 -8.24
N PHE A 144 4.64 15.61 -7.52
CA PHE A 144 5.06 14.30 -8.05
C PHE A 144 4.28 13.87 -9.30
N LEU A 145 3.16 14.52 -9.60
CA LEU A 145 2.35 14.28 -10.79
C LEU A 145 2.83 15.09 -12.01
N ARG A 146 3.79 16.01 -11.82
CA ARG A 146 4.33 16.87 -12.87
C ARG A 146 5.75 16.50 -13.23
N ASN A 147 6.09 16.60 -14.50
CA ASN A 147 7.46 16.51 -14.99
C ASN A 147 8.06 17.91 -15.20
N ASP A 148 8.06 18.73 -14.14
CA ASP A 148 8.55 20.11 -14.17
C ASP A 148 10.05 20.21 -14.50
N ASN A 149 10.81 19.16 -14.17
CA ASN A 149 12.23 19.05 -14.49
C ASN A 149 12.49 18.61 -15.96
N HIS A 150 11.43 18.35 -16.73
CA HIS A 150 11.50 17.93 -18.13
C HIS A 150 12.39 16.69 -18.35
N PHE A 151 12.32 15.72 -17.44
CA PHE A 151 13.05 14.46 -17.57
C PHE A 151 12.62 13.70 -18.83
N ASP A 152 13.57 13.06 -19.51
CA ASP A 152 13.26 12.11 -20.58
C ASP A 152 12.90 10.74 -19.99
N LEU A 153 11.60 10.56 -19.76
CA LEU A 153 11.03 9.32 -19.21
C LEU A 153 10.75 8.28 -20.31
N GLY A 154 11.16 8.55 -21.55
CA GLY A 154 11.04 7.65 -22.69
C GLY A 154 9.64 7.60 -23.31
N ARG A 155 9.45 6.63 -24.21
CA ARG A 155 8.20 6.40 -24.94
C ARG A 155 7.81 4.92 -24.88
N PRO A 156 6.53 4.58 -24.64
CA PRO A 156 6.05 3.20 -24.68
C PRO A 156 6.32 2.50 -26.03
N GLN A 157 6.57 1.19 -25.99
CA GLN A 157 7.02 0.42 -27.16
C GLN A 157 5.97 0.28 -28.25
N LEU A 158 4.69 0.14 -27.88
CA LEU A 158 3.58 -0.08 -28.82
C LEU A 158 3.11 1.18 -29.56
N GLY A 159 3.94 2.22 -29.57
CA GLY A 159 3.53 3.56 -29.98
C GLY A 159 2.73 4.22 -28.85
N GLY A 160 3.07 5.47 -28.56
CA GLY A 160 2.49 6.20 -27.45
C GLY A 160 3.07 7.59 -27.36
N LYS A 161 2.44 8.43 -26.54
CA LYS A 161 3.01 9.74 -26.22
C LYS A 161 4.29 9.54 -25.40
N GLN A 162 5.20 10.51 -25.50
CA GLN A 162 6.34 10.54 -24.60
C GLN A 162 5.82 10.67 -23.16
N VAL A 163 6.42 9.90 -22.25
CA VAL A 163 6.05 9.96 -20.84
C VAL A 163 6.48 11.31 -20.28
N GLY A 164 5.52 12.06 -19.75
CA GLY A 164 5.71 13.37 -19.15
C GLY A 164 4.99 13.44 -17.82
N ASP A 165 4.10 14.42 -17.66
CA ASP A 165 3.18 14.49 -16.53
C ASP A 165 2.36 13.20 -16.37
N VAL A 166 1.95 12.92 -15.15
CA VAL A 166 1.08 11.79 -14.84
C VAL A 166 -0.33 12.09 -15.35
N GLU A 167 -0.90 11.16 -16.10
CA GLU A 167 -2.28 11.25 -16.56
C GLU A 167 -3.25 11.14 -15.36
N LEU A 168 -4.09 12.18 -15.23
CA LEU A 168 -5.09 12.28 -14.17
C LEU A 168 -6.43 11.66 -14.60
N PRO A 169 -7.24 11.22 -13.63
CA PRO A 169 -8.60 10.77 -13.92
C PRO A 169 -9.49 11.93 -14.40
N PRO A 170 -10.59 11.67 -15.15
CA PRO A 170 -11.39 12.73 -15.77
C PRO A 170 -12.06 13.71 -14.79
N TRP A 171 -12.19 13.34 -13.52
CA TRP A 171 -12.72 14.18 -12.45
C TRP A 171 -11.70 15.16 -11.85
N ALA A 172 -10.42 15.10 -12.22
CA ALA A 172 -9.39 16.03 -11.79
C ALA A 172 -8.71 16.68 -12.99
N THR A 173 -8.83 17.99 -13.10
CA THR A 173 -8.22 18.78 -14.18
C THR A 173 -6.78 19.18 -13.89
N THR A 174 -6.40 19.27 -12.62
CA THR A 174 -5.02 19.58 -12.20
C THR A 174 -4.55 18.65 -11.08
N PRO A 175 -3.22 18.51 -10.88
CA PRO A 175 -2.66 17.82 -9.73
C PRO A 175 -3.19 18.33 -8.38
N GLU A 176 -3.39 19.63 -8.20
CA GLU A 176 -3.97 20.19 -6.97
C GLU A 176 -5.41 19.73 -6.77
N GLU A 177 -6.22 19.70 -7.84
CA GLU A 177 -7.59 19.23 -7.77
C GLU A 177 -7.62 17.73 -7.44
N PHE A 178 -6.74 16.94 -8.04
CA PHE A 178 -6.56 15.53 -7.71
C PHE A 178 -6.28 15.35 -6.20
N ILE A 179 -5.25 16.03 -5.68
CA ILE A 179 -4.89 15.97 -4.25
C ILE A 179 -6.03 16.43 -3.35
N ARG A 180 -6.70 17.54 -3.70
CA ARG A 180 -7.84 18.09 -2.93
C ARG A 180 -8.98 17.07 -2.81
N ILE A 181 -9.33 16.42 -3.92
CA ILE A 181 -10.39 15.41 -3.96
C ILE A 181 -9.95 14.14 -3.20
N HIS A 182 -8.70 13.69 -3.38
CA HIS A 182 -8.17 12.52 -2.67
C HIS A 182 -8.17 12.73 -1.15
N ARG A 183 -7.79 13.93 -0.69
CA ARG A 183 -7.89 14.32 0.73
C ARG A 183 -9.34 14.38 1.19
N GLY A 184 -10.25 14.95 0.39
CA GLY A 184 -11.68 14.95 0.70
C GLY A 184 -12.27 13.54 0.83
N ALA A 185 -11.83 12.61 -0.02
CA ALA A 185 -12.25 11.21 0.05
C ALA A 185 -11.72 10.53 1.32
N LEU A 186 -10.46 10.77 1.68
CA LEU A 186 -9.85 10.25 2.92
C LEU A 186 -10.59 10.70 4.18
N GLU A 187 -11.02 11.97 4.21
CA GLU A 187 -11.75 12.57 5.33
C GLU A 187 -13.28 12.34 5.26
N SER A 188 -13.77 11.51 4.33
CA SER A 188 -15.20 11.23 4.18
C SER A 188 -15.76 10.36 5.31
N ASP A 189 -17.08 10.42 5.50
CA ASP A 189 -17.78 9.57 6.47
C ASP A 189 -17.61 8.08 6.16
N TYR A 190 -17.62 7.71 4.87
CA TYR A 190 -17.39 6.33 4.45
C TYR A 190 -16.01 5.84 4.91
N VAL A 191 -14.95 6.60 4.67
CA VAL A 191 -13.59 6.20 5.07
C VAL A 191 -13.46 6.21 6.58
N SER A 192 -13.96 7.24 7.27
CA SER A 192 -13.97 7.32 8.73
C SER A 192 -14.63 6.09 9.37
N ALA A 193 -15.75 5.63 8.80
CA ALA A 193 -16.46 4.45 9.26
C ALA A 193 -15.71 3.13 8.99
N ASN A 194 -14.82 3.07 8.00
CA ASN A 194 -14.24 1.81 7.49
C ASN A 194 -12.71 1.69 7.63
N LEU A 195 -11.98 2.78 7.85
CA LEU A 195 -10.50 2.82 7.86
C LEU A 195 -9.89 1.87 8.90
N HIS A 196 -10.57 1.66 10.01
CA HIS A 196 -10.13 0.70 11.04
C HIS A 196 -9.96 -0.72 10.50
N ASN A 197 -10.72 -1.13 9.47
CA ASN A 197 -10.56 -2.43 8.85
C ASN A 197 -9.25 -2.55 8.06
N TRP A 198 -8.80 -1.46 7.43
CA TRP A 198 -7.51 -1.41 6.74
C TRP A 198 -6.37 -1.36 7.76
N ILE A 199 -6.53 -0.61 8.84
CA ILE A 199 -5.59 -0.63 9.97
C ILE A 199 -5.44 -2.05 10.53
N ASP A 200 -6.53 -2.83 10.62
CA ASP A 200 -6.46 -4.22 11.06
C ASP A 200 -5.60 -5.11 10.14
N LEU A 201 -5.57 -4.84 8.83
CA LEU A 201 -4.73 -5.54 7.85
C LEU A 201 -3.25 -5.14 7.97
N ILE A 202 -2.97 -3.84 8.07
CA ILE A 202 -1.59 -3.34 8.00
C ILE A 202 -0.89 -3.32 9.35
N PHE A 203 -1.60 -2.98 10.43
CA PHE A 203 -1.03 -2.79 11.78
C PHE A 203 -1.72 -3.62 12.87
N GLY A 204 -2.85 -4.26 12.56
CA GLY A 204 -3.68 -4.92 13.54
C GLY A 204 -3.67 -6.44 13.47
N TYR A 205 -4.75 -7.05 13.96
CA TYR A 205 -4.78 -8.49 14.21
C TYR A 205 -4.83 -9.34 12.94
N LYS A 206 -5.17 -8.75 11.77
CA LYS A 206 -5.15 -9.42 10.46
C LYS A 206 -3.80 -9.31 9.75
N GLN A 207 -2.76 -8.77 10.39
CA GLN A 207 -1.41 -8.70 9.82
C GLN A 207 -0.69 -10.07 9.80
N LYS A 208 -0.95 -10.93 10.81
CA LYS A 208 -0.29 -12.24 10.98
C LYS A 208 -1.26 -13.33 11.42
N GLY A 209 -0.84 -14.59 11.26
CA GLY A 209 -1.56 -15.79 11.73
C GLY A 209 -2.87 -16.07 11.00
N ARG A 210 -3.74 -16.87 11.62
CA ARG A 210 -5.00 -17.36 11.00
C ARG A 210 -5.93 -16.24 10.51
N ALA A 211 -5.93 -15.09 11.18
CA ALA A 211 -6.73 -13.94 10.76
C ALA A 211 -6.19 -13.32 9.46
N ALA A 212 -4.87 -13.27 9.28
CA ALA A 212 -4.24 -12.87 8.03
C ALA A 212 -4.50 -13.89 6.92
N GLU A 213 -4.42 -15.19 7.23
CA GLU A 213 -4.74 -16.26 6.28
C GLU A 213 -6.17 -16.15 5.76
N ALA A 214 -7.14 -16.01 6.67
CA ALA A 214 -8.55 -15.87 6.31
C ALA A 214 -8.83 -14.60 5.48
N ALA A 215 -8.06 -13.52 5.71
CA ALA A 215 -8.15 -12.27 4.97
C ALA A 215 -7.32 -12.25 3.67
N LEU A 216 -6.61 -13.34 3.34
CA LEU A 216 -5.65 -13.42 2.24
C LEU A 216 -4.54 -12.35 2.31
N ASN A 217 -4.04 -12.06 3.51
CA ASN A 217 -3.14 -10.96 3.83
C ASN A 217 -1.76 -11.45 4.35
N VAL A 218 -1.21 -12.49 3.72
CA VAL A 218 0.06 -13.11 4.16
C VAL A 218 1.14 -12.83 3.13
N TYR A 219 2.22 -12.19 3.56
CA TYR A 219 3.34 -11.78 2.72
C TYR A 219 4.52 -12.74 2.87
N TYR A 220 5.51 -12.61 2.00
CA TYR A 220 6.73 -13.41 2.08
C TYR A 220 7.40 -13.27 3.46
N TYR A 221 7.86 -14.37 4.04
CA TYR A 221 8.23 -14.43 5.46
C TYR A 221 9.31 -13.41 5.86
N LEU A 222 10.29 -13.15 4.98
CA LEU A 222 11.35 -12.15 5.21
C LEU A 222 10.85 -10.71 5.33
N THR A 223 9.60 -10.43 4.95
CA THR A 223 9.03 -9.09 5.12
C THR A 223 8.64 -8.80 6.57
N TYR A 224 8.50 -9.83 7.41
CA TYR A 224 8.10 -9.66 8.80
C TYR A 224 9.29 -9.49 9.74
N GLU A 225 9.18 -8.54 10.66
CA GLU A 225 10.15 -8.37 11.74
C GLU A 225 10.35 -9.67 12.54
N GLY A 226 11.62 -9.99 12.83
CA GLY A 226 12.02 -11.16 13.61
C GLY A 226 11.91 -12.50 12.88
N ALA A 227 11.67 -12.50 11.57
CA ALA A 227 11.56 -13.74 10.80
C ALA A 227 12.90 -14.48 10.63
N VAL A 228 14.02 -13.76 10.64
CA VAL A 228 15.38 -14.30 10.58
C VAL A 228 16.25 -13.54 11.57
N ASP A 229 16.99 -14.26 12.41
CA ASP A 229 18.11 -13.69 13.14
C ASP A 229 19.34 -13.66 12.22
N LEU A 230 19.73 -12.45 11.79
CA LEU A 230 20.86 -12.29 10.88
C LEU A 230 22.19 -12.69 11.53
N ASP A 231 22.27 -12.72 12.85
CA ASP A 231 23.49 -13.08 13.57
C ASP A 231 23.70 -14.61 13.60
N ASP A 232 22.64 -15.39 13.41
CA ASP A 232 22.71 -16.84 13.24
C ASP A 232 23.10 -17.25 11.81
N VAL A 233 23.05 -16.34 10.83
CA VAL A 233 23.44 -16.61 9.43
C VAL A 233 24.95 -16.46 9.28
N THR A 234 25.65 -17.59 9.28
CA THR A 234 27.12 -17.63 9.22
C THR A 234 27.71 -17.47 7.82
N ASP A 235 26.97 -17.81 6.77
CA ASP A 235 27.43 -17.61 5.39
C ASP A 235 27.28 -16.13 4.98
N PRO A 236 28.38 -15.42 4.66
CA PRO A 236 28.31 -14.03 4.23
C PRO A 236 27.48 -13.80 2.96
N ILE A 237 27.43 -14.78 2.04
CA ILE A 237 26.68 -14.65 0.78
C ILE A 237 25.18 -14.74 1.05
N GLU A 238 24.77 -15.74 1.84
CA GLU A 238 23.40 -15.88 2.32
C GLU A 238 22.96 -14.66 3.12
N ARG A 239 23.77 -14.21 4.09
CA ARG A 239 23.49 -13.01 4.89
C ARG A 239 23.29 -11.78 4.02
N ALA A 240 24.19 -11.53 3.06
CA ALA A 240 24.07 -10.40 2.14
C ALA A 240 22.80 -10.50 1.27
N SER A 241 22.41 -11.71 0.88
CA SER A 241 21.20 -11.97 0.09
C SER A 241 19.93 -11.67 0.91
N ILE A 242 19.85 -12.17 2.15
CA ILE A 242 18.73 -11.93 3.07
C ILE A 242 18.62 -10.44 3.40
N GLU A 243 19.74 -9.78 3.70
CA GLU A 243 19.76 -8.33 3.92
C GLU A 243 19.28 -7.55 2.69
N GLY A 244 19.71 -7.95 1.50
CA GLY A 244 19.26 -7.37 0.23
C GLY A 244 17.76 -7.53 0.03
N MET A 245 17.21 -8.71 0.37
CA MET A 245 15.77 -8.97 0.31
C MET A 245 15.00 -8.07 1.28
N ILE A 246 15.39 -8.04 2.56
CA ILE A 246 14.77 -7.23 3.61
C ILE A 246 14.83 -5.73 3.27
N LYS A 247 15.92 -5.26 2.66
CA LYS A 247 16.08 -3.84 2.31
C LYS A 247 15.23 -3.42 1.12
N ASN A 248 15.09 -4.28 0.11
CA ASN A 248 14.57 -3.86 -1.19
C ASN A 248 13.15 -4.36 -1.51
N PHE A 249 12.72 -5.49 -0.93
CA PHE A 249 11.46 -6.15 -1.30
C PHE A 249 10.30 -5.84 -0.34
N GLY A 250 10.53 -4.95 0.62
CA GLY A 250 9.53 -4.41 1.52
C GLY A 250 9.59 -4.96 2.94
N GLN A 251 9.11 -4.16 3.89
CA GLN A 251 9.09 -4.47 5.31
C GLN A 251 7.68 -4.24 5.84
N THR A 252 7.07 -5.28 6.40
CA THR A 252 5.79 -5.17 7.09
C THR A 252 5.98 -4.34 8.35
N PRO A 253 5.18 -3.29 8.58
CA PRO A 253 5.28 -2.47 9.78
C PRO A 253 5.07 -3.29 11.07
N CYS A 254 5.55 -2.78 12.20
CA CYS A 254 5.30 -3.43 13.49
C CYS A 254 3.79 -3.56 13.76
N GLN A 255 3.39 -4.71 14.29
CA GLN A 255 1.99 -4.94 14.68
C GLN A 255 1.68 -4.14 15.95
N LEU A 256 0.78 -3.16 15.84
CA LEU A 256 0.39 -2.27 16.93
C LEU A 256 -0.79 -2.82 17.74
N LEU A 257 -1.72 -3.54 17.10
CA LEU A 257 -2.97 -4.01 17.72
C LEU A 257 -3.10 -5.53 17.57
N LYS A 258 -2.98 -6.26 18.68
CA LYS A 258 -3.05 -7.74 18.66
C LYS A 258 -4.47 -8.31 18.76
N MET A 259 -5.45 -7.48 19.13
CA MET A 259 -6.85 -7.87 19.28
C MET A 259 -7.75 -6.90 18.51
N ARG A 260 -8.88 -7.42 18.03
CA ARG A 260 -9.91 -6.64 17.34
C ARG A 260 -10.37 -5.49 18.24
N ARG A 261 -10.42 -4.27 17.71
CA ARG A 261 -11.06 -3.16 18.41
C ARG A 261 -12.55 -3.45 18.59
N CYS A 262 -13.04 -3.46 19.84
CA CYS A 262 -14.46 -3.23 20.07
C CYS A 262 -14.78 -1.84 19.49
N LYS A 263 -15.86 -1.73 18.70
CA LYS A 263 -16.36 -0.43 18.25
C LYS A 263 -16.44 0.47 19.48
N GLN A 264 -15.84 1.67 19.41
CA GLN A 264 -16.10 2.68 20.42
C GLN A 264 -17.62 2.82 20.49
N HIS A 265 -18.20 2.52 21.64
CA HIS A 265 -19.60 2.84 21.86
C HIS A 265 -19.71 4.35 21.66
N SER A 266 -20.59 4.78 20.75
CA SER A 266 -21.10 6.13 20.81
C SER A 266 -21.66 6.29 22.23
N VAL A 267 -21.02 7.14 23.02
CA VAL A 267 -21.54 7.50 24.35
C VAL A 267 -22.73 8.44 24.11
N ASN A 268 -23.84 7.86 23.68
CA ASN A 268 -25.17 8.44 23.84
C ASN A 268 -25.77 7.75 25.06
N SER A 269 -25.46 8.27 26.23
CA SER A 269 -26.22 7.98 27.45
C SER A 269 -26.84 9.30 27.92
N PRO A 270 -28.18 9.47 27.84
CA PRO A 270 -28.84 10.56 28.53
C PRO A 270 -28.89 10.22 30.02
N ASN A 271 -28.67 11.23 30.86
CA ASN A 271 -28.80 11.24 32.31
C ASN A 271 -27.61 10.66 33.12
N HIS A 272 -26.66 11.54 33.43
CA HIS A 272 -26.17 11.66 34.79
C HIS A 272 -26.01 13.14 35.14
N THR A 273 -26.94 13.67 35.92
CA THR A 273 -26.76 14.90 36.68
C THR A 273 -25.77 14.63 37.80
N SER A 274 -24.67 15.38 37.86
CA SER A 274 -23.95 15.64 39.11
C SER A 274 -23.27 17.01 39.06
N PRO A 275 -23.25 17.76 40.17
CA PRO A 275 -22.93 19.18 40.17
C PRO A 275 -21.42 19.39 40.25
N PHE A 276 -20.84 20.03 39.24
CA PHE A 276 -19.47 20.55 39.35
C PHE A 276 -19.51 21.99 39.86
N HIS A 277 -19.15 22.12 41.13
CA HIS A 277 -18.83 23.38 41.79
C HIS A 277 -17.50 23.89 41.21
N ILE A 278 -17.50 25.10 40.65
CA ILE A 278 -16.29 25.78 40.14
C ILE A 278 -15.70 26.60 41.30
N PRO A 279 -14.46 26.37 41.75
CA PRO A 279 -13.79 27.32 42.63
C PRO A 279 -13.18 28.43 41.77
N THR A 280 -13.71 29.64 41.96
CA THR A 280 -13.17 30.90 41.48
C THR A 280 -11.79 31.14 42.10
N PHE A 281 -10.74 31.28 41.29
CA PHE A 281 -9.49 31.90 41.74
C PHE A 281 -9.56 33.40 41.45
N VAL A 282 -9.66 34.20 42.52
CA VAL A 282 -9.40 35.64 42.52
C VAL A 282 -8.21 35.88 43.45
N HIS A 283 -7.18 36.51 42.88
CA HIS A 283 -6.08 37.29 43.48
C HIS A 283 -5.62 37.03 44.93
N LEU A 284 -4.32 36.76 45.06
CA LEU A 284 -3.35 37.65 45.72
C LEU A 284 -2.04 37.65 44.91
#